data_AF-A0A4R4F5B8-F1
#
_entry.id   AF-A0A4R4F5B8-F1
#
_cell.length_a   1.000
_cell.length_b   1.000
_cell.length_c   1.000
_cell.angle_alpha   90.00
_cell.angle_beta   90.00
_cell.angle_gamma   90.00
#
_symmetry.space_group_name_H-M   'P 1'
#
loop_
_entity.id
_entity.type
_entity.pdbx_description
1 polymer ?
#
loop_
_entity_poly.entity_id
_entity_poly.type
_entity_poly.pdbx_seq_one_letter_code
_entity_poly.pdbx_strand_id
1 'polypeptide(L)'
;MHRPALLALATVATLAAGTMIAHGRDGSPRAVAQAAAPAAASAVDDAVAAAVIGSISGQFDTEDVTVQLTDVDAVPLSIRDRELRGSGRLRIDGHAQWIPFRFAALYDTQNAEVSQPRLQLGTAGAGSAADAAIARGLEARVAQALTVEFAGQPVTWKQGATRVSTADSRFVHVVGSGLADFGAEGRVDARVDALYDRRTGRWLRVSYELGPSDEALVGGAVASL
;
A
#
# COMPACT_ATOMS: atom_id res chain seq x y z
N MET A 1 2.04 -21.06 -24.34
CA MET A 1 0.92 -20.84 -25.28
C MET A 1 0.82 -19.35 -25.53
N HIS A 2 1.33 -18.88 -26.66
CA HIS A 2 1.29 -17.47 -27.05
C HIS A 2 -0.05 -17.13 -27.70
N ARG A 3 -0.65 -16.02 -27.29
CA ARG A 3 -1.59 -15.27 -28.11
C ARG A 3 -1.17 -13.80 -28.18
N PRO A 4 -1.36 -13.14 -29.34
CA PRO A 4 -0.66 -11.93 -29.72
C PRO A 4 -1.50 -10.65 -29.59
N ALA A 5 -0.78 -9.54 -29.79
CA ALA A 5 -1.14 -8.13 -29.94
C ALA A 5 -2.46 -7.76 -30.63
N LEU A 6 -3.01 -6.59 -30.25
CA LEU A 6 -3.40 -5.43 -31.10
C LEU A 6 -4.19 -4.42 -30.22
N LEU A 7 -3.65 -3.27 -29.82
CA LEU A 7 -3.55 -1.98 -30.53
C LEU A 7 -4.91 -1.44 -31.02
N ALA A 8 -5.40 -0.37 -30.37
CA ALA A 8 -6.32 0.60 -30.98
C ALA A 8 -6.16 1.98 -30.32
N LEU A 9 -5.47 2.87 -31.04
CA LEU A 9 -5.55 4.33 -30.89
C LEU A 9 -6.96 4.81 -31.25
N ALA A 10 -7.46 5.84 -30.55
CA ALA A 10 -8.37 6.81 -31.16
C ALA A 10 -8.18 8.20 -30.53
N THR A 11 -7.51 9.05 -31.29
CA THR A 11 -7.41 10.49 -31.08
C THR A 11 -8.61 11.16 -31.74
N VAL A 12 -9.33 12.04 -31.04
CA VAL A 12 -10.21 13.03 -31.69
C VAL A 12 -9.94 14.38 -31.07
N ALA A 13 -9.24 15.22 -31.83
CA ALA A 13 -9.15 16.65 -31.63
C ALA A 13 -10.30 17.33 -32.37
N THR A 14 -10.98 18.27 -31.71
CA THR A 14 -11.94 19.15 -32.39
C THR A 14 -11.50 20.59 -32.16
N LEU A 15 -11.03 21.24 -33.23
CA LEU A 15 -10.79 22.68 -33.30
C LEU A 15 -12.11 23.39 -33.59
N ALA A 16 -12.42 24.44 -32.83
CA ALA A 16 -13.36 25.47 -33.24
C ALA A 16 -12.68 26.84 -33.14
N ALA A 17 -12.44 27.45 -34.30
CA ALA A 17 -11.97 28.81 -34.45
C ALA A 17 -13.15 29.79 -34.35
N GLY A 18 -13.03 30.80 -33.50
CA GLY A 18 -13.96 31.91 -33.42
C GLY A 18 -13.20 33.20 -33.17
N THR A 19 -13.02 34.01 -34.22
CA THR A 19 -12.37 35.32 -34.15
C THR A 19 -13.46 36.39 -33.99
N MET A 20 -13.40 37.18 -32.92
CA MET A 20 -14.02 38.51 -32.88
C MET A 20 -13.04 39.53 -32.32
N ILE A 21 -12.83 40.59 -33.10
CA ILE A 21 -12.00 41.75 -32.78
C ILE A 21 -12.90 42.78 -32.09
N ALA A 22 -12.52 43.25 -30.91
CA ALA A 22 -13.05 44.47 -30.30
C ALA A 22 -11.90 45.28 -29.71
N HIS A 23 -11.66 46.45 -30.30
CA HIS A 23 -10.77 47.51 -29.84
C HIS A 23 -11.37 48.22 -28.63
N GLY A 24 -10.61 48.41 -27.54
CA GLY A 24 -11.02 49.34 -26.49
C GLY A 24 -10.22 49.32 -25.19
N ARG A 25 -9.37 50.35 -25.05
CA ARG A 25 -8.89 51.03 -23.83
C ARG A 25 -7.70 50.46 -23.05
N ASP A 26 -6.75 51.37 -22.86
CA ASP A 26 -5.64 51.34 -21.91
C ASP A 26 -6.05 50.86 -20.52
N GLY A 27 -5.28 49.89 -20.05
CA GLY A 27 -5.32 49.36 -18.70
C GLY A 27 -4.25 48.31 -18.59
N SER A 28 -3.05 48.71 -18.16
CA SER A 28 -1.93 47.81 -17.87
C SER A 28 -2.42 46.58 -17.11
N PRO A 29 -2.28 45.34 -17.64
CA PRO A 29 -2.57 44.17 -16.84
C PRO A 29 -1.49 44.06 -15.78
N ARG A 30 -1.83 44.51 -14.57
CA ARG A 30 -1.15 44.07 -13.36
C ARG A 30 -1.28 42.56 -13.34
N ALA A 31 -0.20 41.87 -13.69
CA ALA A 31 -0.12 40.42 -13.68
C ALA A 31 -0.68 39.91 -12.34
N VAL A 32 -1.81 39.22 -12.39
CA VAL A 32 -2.32 38.37 -11.33
C VAL A 32 -1.39 37.15 -11.24
N ALA A 33 -0.17 37.39 -10.75
CA ALA A 33 0.75 36.36 -10.31
C ALA A 33 0.47 36.06 -8.82
N GLN A 34 -0.76 35.68 -8.48
CA GLN A 34 -1.09 35.36 -7.08
C GLN A 34 -2.39 34.55 -6.99
N ALA A 35 -2.29 33.22 -7.12
CA ALA A 35 -3.25 32.21 -6.59
C ALA A 35 -2.97 30.75 -7.04
N ALA A 36 -1.93 30.46 -7.83
CA ALA A 36 -1.67 29.09 -8.33
C ALA A 36 -1.05 28.14 -7.28
N ALA A 37 -0.36 28.67 -6.26
CA ALA A 37 0.37 27.87 -5.28
C ALA A 37 -0.52 26.97 -4.38
N PRO A 38 -1.63 27.45 -3.78
CA PRO A 38 -2.46 26.60 -2.91
C PRO A 38 -3.23 25.53 -3.71
N ALA A 39 -3.72 25.86 -4.91
CA ALA A 39 -4.46 24.91 -5.75
C ALA A 39 -3.56 23.81 -6.32
N ALA A 40 -2.32 24.14 -6.71
CA ALA A 40 -1.35 23.16 -7.16
C ALA A 40 -0.89 22.24 -6.02
N ALA A 41 -0.70 22.78 -4.80
CA ALA A 41 -0.38 21.99 -3.62
C ALA A 41 -1.51 21.00 -3.28
N SER A 42 -2.77 21.46 -3.21
CA SER A 42 -3.92 20.59 -2.95
C SER A 42 -4.13 19.52 -4.03
N ALA A 43 -3.90 19.84 -5.31
CA ALA A 43 -3.99 18.85 -6.38
C ALA A 43 -2.89 17.77 -6.30
N VAL A 44 -1.68 18.14 -5.84
CA VAL A 44 -0.60 17.18 -5.57
C VAL A 44 -0.95 16.30 -4.37
N ASP A 45 -1.48 16.89 -3.29
CA ASP A 45 -1.91 16.15 -2.10
C ASP A 45 -3.03 15.17 -2.43
N ASP A 46 -4.01 15.58 -3.25
CA ASP A 46 -5.10 14.72 -3.72
C ASP A 46 -4.59 13.56 -4.60
N ALA A 47 -3.62 13.83 -5.48
CA ALA A 47 -3.01 12.80 -6.32
C ALA A 47 -2.22 11.78 -5.49
N VAL A 48 -1.45 12.24 -4.50
CA VAL A 48 -0.73 11.37 -3.57
C VAL A 48 -1.71 10.54 -2.73
N ALA A 49 -2.75 11.16 -2.19
CA ALA A 49 -3.79 10.47 -1.43
C ALA A 49 -4.49 9.40 -2.27
N ALA A 50 -4.85 9.71 -3.52
CA ALA A 50 -5.46 8.76 -4.45
C ALA A 50 -4.51 7.60 -4.77
N ALA A 51 -3.23 7.87 -5.00
CA ALA A 51 -2.22 6.84 -5.25
C ALA A 51 -2.03 5.92 -4.03
N VAL A 52 -2.00 6.48 -2.81
CA VAL A 52 -1.95 5.71 -1.57
C VAL A 52 -3.20 4.85 -1.41
N ILE A 53 -4.41 5.40 -1.61
CA ILE A 53 -5.67 4.65 -1.51
C ILE A 53 -5.69 3.50 -2.52
N GLY A 54 -5.30 3.75 -3.77
CA GLY A 54 -5.22 2.72 -4.81
C GLY A 54 -4.24 1.61 -4.45
N SER A 55 -3.05 1.98 -3.97
CA SER A 55 -2.01 1.04 -3.58
C SER A 55 -2.36 0.24 -2.31
N ILE A 56 -3.11 0.82 -1.35
CA ILE A 56 -3.65 0.09 -0.20
C ILE A 56 -4.73 -0.90 -0.65
N SER A 57 -5.68 -0.45 -1.47
CA SER A 57 -6.81 -1.27 -1.91
C SER A 57 -6.34 -2.47 -2.73
N GLY A 58 -5.34 -2.28 -3.60
CA GLY A 58 -4.75 -3.33 -4.43
C GLY A 58 -4.00 -4.42 -3.66
N GLN A 59 -3.75 -4.26 -2.37
CA GLN A 59 -3.08 -5.28 -1.54
C GLN A 59 -4.02 -6.38 -1.03
N PHE A 60 -5.33 -6.24 -1.23
CA PHE A 60 -6.31 -7.20 -0.73
C PHE A 60 -6.86 -8.08 -1.86
N ASP A 61 -7.08 -9.36 -1.56
CA ASP A 61 -7.69 -10.37 -2.43
C ASP A 61 -9.24 -10.23 -2.46
N THR A 62 -9.74 -9.00 -2.39
CA THR A 62 -11.17 -8.66 -2.48
C THR A 62 -11.34 -7.29 -3.13
N GLU A 63 -12.42 -7.13 -3.89
CA GLU A 63 -12.72 -5.91 -4.62
C GLU A 63 -13.44 -4.88 -3.75
N ASP A 64 -14.03 -5.29 -2.62
CA ASP A 64 -14.79 -4.42 -1.73
C ASP A 64 -13.92 -3.96 -0.55
N VAL A 65 -12.94 -3.10 -0.86
CA VAL A 65 -12.14 -2.39 0.15
C VAL A 65 -12.41 -0.90 0.06
N THR A 66 -12.95 -0.34 1.12
CA THR A 66 -13.09 1.12 1.27
C THR A 66 -12.00 1.64 2.18
N VAL A 67 -11.20 2.60 1.71
CA VAL A 67 -10.13 3.23 2.49
C VAL A 67 -10.48 4.69 2.74
N GLN A 68 -10.26 5.15 3.96
CA GLN A 68 -10.32 6.55 4.32
C GLN A 68 -9.03 6.94 5.04
N LEU A 69 -8.26 7.85 4.44
CA LEU A 69 -7.08 8.43 5.07
C LEU A 69 -7.51 9.49 6.10
N THR A 70 -6.81 9.54 7.22
CA THR A 70 -7.01 10.54 8.28
C THR A 70 -5.92 11.60 8.19
N ASP A 71 -4.67 11.16 8.10
CA ASP A 71 -3.47 11.99 8.00
C ASP A 71 -2.48 11.33 7.04
N VAL A 72 -1.75 12.18 6.31
CA VAL A 72 -0.67 11.77 5.42
C VAL A 72 0.43 12.81 5.53
N ASP A 73 1.58 12.37 6.01
CA ASP A 73 2.80 13.15 6.07
C ASP A 73 3.76 12.68 4.97
N ALA A 74 4.33 13.62 4.23
CA ALA A 74 5.32 13.35 3.19
C ALA A 74 6.66 13.99 3.55
N VAL A 75 7.65 13.16 3.88
CA VAL A 75 9.00 13.60 4.25
C VAL A 75 9.96 13.35 3.08
N PRO A 76 10.70 14.35 2.59
CA PRO A 76 11.72 14.13 1.58
C PRO A 76 12.79 13.15 2.07
N LEU A 77 13.05 12.08 1.30
CA LEU A 77 14.18 11.17 1.52
C LEU A 77 15.31 11.45 0.54
N SER A 78 14.97 11.78 -0.69
CA SER A 78 15.91 12.14 -1.76
C SER A 78 15.29 13.22 -2.65
N ILE A 79 15.99 13.57 -3.75
CA ILE A 79 15.44 14.46 -4.77
C ILE A 79 14.23 13.81 -5.46
N ARG A 80 14.21 12.47 -5.54
CA ARG A 80 13.17 11.69 -6.25
C ARG A 80 12.19 11.02 -5.31
N ASP A 81 12.62 10.67 -4.11
CA ASP A 81 11.85 9.84 -3.20
C ASP A 81 11.34 10.64 -2.00
N ARG A 82 10.10 10.36 -1.64
CA ARG A 82 9.49 10.83 -0.39
C ARG A 82 9.05 9.62 0.43
N GLU A 83 9.29 9.67 1.72
CA GLU A 83 8.62 8.78 2.64
C GLU A 83 7.21 9.32 2.90
N LEU A 84 6.22 8.47 2.67
CA LEU A 84 4.85 8.71 3.10
C LEU A 84 4.60 7.95 4.38
N ARG A 85 4.07 8.63 5.39
CA ARG A 85 3.59 8.04 6.63
C ARG A 85 2.19 8.57 6.90
N GLY A 86 1.37 7.78 7.57
CA GLY A 86 0.08 8.30 7.97
C GLY A 86 -0.79 7.27 8.65
N SER A 87 -2.03 7.67 8.88
CA SER A 87 -3.05 6.81 9.45
C SER A 87 -4.36 6.94 8.69
N GLY A 88 -5.21 5.94 8.90
CA GLY A 88 -6.50 5.87 8.26
C GLY A 88 -7.38 4.81 8.88
N ARG A 89 -8.45 4.52 8.18
CA ARG A 89 -9.35 3.44 8.50
C ARG A 89 -9.84 2.77 7.22
N LEU A 90 -10.05 1.47 7.29
CA LEU A 90 -10.55 0.70 6.16
C LEU A 90 -11.75 -0.18 6.54
N ARG A 91 -12.58 -0.48 5.54
CA ARG A 91 -13.66 -1.47 5.61
C ARG A 91 -13.44 -2.48 4.50
N ILE A 92 -13.73 -3.75 4.78
CA ILE A 92 -13.54 -4.86 3.86
C ILE A 92 -14.84 -5.65 3.75
N ASP A 93 -15.28 -5.96 2.55
CA ASP A 93 -16.52 -6.69 2.23
C ASP A 93 -17.74 -6.09 2.95
N GLY A 94 -17.94 -4.77 2.85
CA GLY A 94 -19.05 -4.06 3.46
C GLY A 94 -19.09 -4.12 5.00
N HIS A 95 -18.04 -4.64 5.66
CA HIS A 95 -18.00 -4.85 7.11
C HIS A 95 -18.41 -3.58 7.87
N ALA A 96 -19.36 -3.66 8.80
CA ALA A 96 -19.95 -2.46 9.42
C ALA A 96 -18.92 -1.57 10.15
N GLN A 97 -17.92 -2.19 10.76
CA GLN A 97 -16.92 -1.51 11.57
C GLN A 97 -15.67 -1.17 10.76
N TRP A 98 -15.21 0.07 10.93
CA TRP A 98 -13.95 0.57 10.42
C TRP A 98 -12.77 -0.02 11.22
N ILE A 99 -11.77 -0.50 10.50
CA ILE A 99 -10.51 -1.00 11.07
C ILE A 99 -9.49 0.13 10.98
N PRO A 100 -8.98 0.66 12.12
CA PRO A 100 -7.93 1.66 12.07
C PRO A 100 -6.64 1.04 11.52
N PHE A 101 -5.86 1.82 10.80
CA PHE A 101 -4.54 1.40 10.35
C PHE A 101 -3.53 2.54 10.37
N ARG A 102 -2.26 2.17 10.40
CA ARG A 102 -1.12 3.05 10.09
C ARG A 102 -0.41 2.52 8.87
N PHE A 103 0.21 3.41 8.10
CA PHE A 103 0.97 3.01 6.93
C PHE A 103 2.29 3.75 6.81
N ALA A 104 3.22 3.10 6.12
CA ALA A 104 4.44 3.72 5.61
C ALA A 104 4.69 3.23 4.17
N ALA A 105 5.07 4.14 3.28
CA ALA A 105 5.36 3.85 1.88
C ALA A 105 6.44 4.80 1.33
N LEU A 106 7.03 4.45 0.21
CA LEU A 106 7.84 5.35 -0.60
C LEU A 106 7.00 5.90 -1.75
N TYR A 107 7.22 7.17 -2.07
CA TYR A 107 6.63 7.84 -3.22
C TYR A 107 7.73 8.32 -4.15
N ASP A 108 7.74 7.78 -5.36
CA ASP A 108 8.61 8.21 -6.45
C ASP A 108 7.95 9.39 -7.16
N THR A 109 8.51 10.58 -6.96
CA THR A 109 8.03 11.83 -7.55
C THR A 109 8.23 11.91 -9.06
N GLN A 110 9.14 11.12 -9.64
CA GLN A 110 9.39 11.10 -11.08
C GLN A 110 8.31 10.31 -11.81
N ASN A 111 7.92 9.16 -11.26
CA ASN A 111 6.92 8.27 -11.87
C ASN A 111 5.51 8.49 -11.29
N ALA A 112 5.38 9.33 -10.26
CA ALA A 112 4.15 9.55 -9.50
C ALA A 112 3.57 8.22 -8.94
N GLU A 113 4.45 7.36 -8.45
CA GLU A 113 4.12 6.00 -8.02
C GLU A 113 4.35 5.82 -6.52
N VAL A 114 3.39 5.16 -5.86
CA VAL A 114 3.48 4.78 -4.44
C VAL A 114 3.88 3.31 -4.36
N SER A 115 5.05 3.02 -3.78
CA SER A 115 5.46 1.66 -3.45
C SER A 115 4.40 0.99 -2.58
N GLN A 116 4.25 -0.33 -2.66
CA GLN A 116 3.30 -1.08 -1.85
C GLN A 116 3.37 -0.72 -0.35
N PRO A 117 2.36 -0.02 0.22
CA PRO A 117 2.42 0.46 1.59
C PRO A 117 2.52 -0.69 2.61
N ARG A 118 3.41 -0.54 3.59
CA ARG A 118 3.41 -1.40 4.78
C ARG A 118 2.29 -0.96 5.69
N LEU A 119 1.33 -1.85 5.93
CA LEU A 119 0.16 -1.58 6.76
C LEU A 119 0.29 -2.23 8.13
N GLN A 120 0.01 -1.47 9.17
CA GLN A 120 -0.22 -1.98 10.52
C GLN A 120 -1.71 -1.83 10.82
N LEU A 121 -2.42 -2.96 10.95
CA LEU A 121 -3.86 -2.99 11.12
C LEU A 121 -4.26 -3.14 12.58
N GLY A 122 -5.31 -2.43 12.98
CA GLY A 122 -5.89 -2.51 14.31
C GLY A 122 -5.05 -1.89 15.41
N THR A 123 -5.41 -2.23 16.65
CA THR A 123 -4.67 -1.87 17.86
C THR A 123 -3.94 -3.09 18.37
N ALA A 124 -2.73 -2.91 18.92
CA ALA A 124 -1.95 -4.00 19.49
C ALA A 124 -2.70 -4.69 20.67
N GLY A 125 -3.45 -5.74 20.35
CA GLY A 125 -4.09 -6.63 21.32
C GLY A 125 -3.42 -8.00 21.28
N ALA A 126 -3.31 -8.65 22.44
CA ALA A 126 -2.79 -10.02 22.51
C ALA A 126 -3.73 -10.98 21.76
N GLY A 127 -3.20 -11.75 20.81
CA GLY A 127 -3.95 -12.82 20.14
C GLY A 127 -4.39 -13.93 21.10
N SER A 128 -5.49 -14.58 20.77
CA SER A 128 -6.00 -15.76 21.49
C SER A 128 -5.32 -17.06 21.02
N ALA A 129 -5.54 -18.17 21.74
CA ALA A 129 -5.06 -19.49 21.33
C ALA A 129 -5.64 -19.95 19.97
N ALA A 130 -6.87 -19.54 19.65
CA ALA A 130 -7.45 -19.79 18.33
C ALA A 130 -6.68 -19.04 17.23
N ASP A 131 -6.12 -17.87 17.56
CA ASP A 131 -5.39 -17.03 16.60
C ASP A 131 -4.00 -17.57 16.33
N ALA A 132 -3.40 -18.22 17.32
CA ALA A 132 -2.17 -19.00 17.14
C ALA A 132 -2.37 -20.19 16.17
N ALA A 133 -3.57 -20.77 16.10
CA ALA A 133 -3.88 -21.79 15.09
C ALA A 133 -3.94 -21.19 13.68
N ILE A 134 -4.52 -20.00 13.53
CA ILE A 134 -4.54 -19.26 12.26
C ILE A 134 -3.11 -18.93 11.81
N ALA A 135 -2.25 -18.45 12.73
CA ALA A 135 -0.86 -18.13 12.42
C ALA A 135 -0.04 -19.34 11.95
N ARG A 136 -0.37 -20.57 12.37
CA ARG A 136 0.26 -21.78 11.83
C ARG A 136 -0.16 -22.07 10.39
N GLY A 137 -1.37 -21.66 9.99
CA GLY A 137 -1.84 -21.77 8.61
C GLY A 137 -1.15 -20.80 7.64
N LEU A 138 -0.42 -19.80 8.15
CA LEU A 138 0.29 -18.81 7.33
C LEU A 138 1.45 -19.46 6.55
N GLU A 139 2.13 -20.43 7.14
CA GLU A 139 3.28 -21.12 6.55
C GLU A 139 2.97 -21.69 5.16
N ALA A 140 1.87 -22.43 5.04
CA ALA A 140 1.44 -23.02 3.77
C ALA A 140 1.11 -21.95 2.72
N ARG A 141 0.54 -20.81 3.15
CA ARG A 141 0.16 -19.73 2.25
C ARG A 141 1.38 -18.97 1.72
N VAL A 142 2.36 -18.69 2.58
CA VAL A 142 3.63 -18.06 2.18
C VAL A 142 4.43 -18.99 1.28
N ALA A 143 4.55 -20.27 1.62
CA ALA A 143 5.23 -21.27 0.80
C ALA A 143 4.63 -21.35 -0.61
N GLN A 144 3.29 -21.34 -0.71
CA GLN A 144 2.59 -21.33 -1.99
C GLN A 144 2.89 -20.04 -2.79
N ALA A 145 2.83 -18.88 -2.14
CA ALA A 145 3.10 -17.59 -2.80
C ALA A 145 4.53 -17.52 -3.35
N LEU A 146 5.52 -17.91 -2.55
CA LEU A 146 6.92 -18.02 -2.97
C LEU A 146 7.09 -18.99 -4.14
N THR A 147 6.45 -20.16 -4.09
CA THR A 147 6.51 -21.15 -5.18
C THR A 147 5.97 -20.61 -6.50
N VAL A 148 4.91 -19.79 -6.44
CA VAL A 148 4.30 -19.17 -7.63
C VAL A 148 5.20 -18.06 -8.19
N GLU A 149 5.71 -17.17 -7.32
CA GLU A 149 6.56 -16.06 -7.74
C GLU A 149 7.90 -16.54 -8.32
N PHE A 150 8.48 -17.55 -7.67
CA PHE A 150 9.78 -18.11 -8.03
C PHE A 150 9.66 -19.44 -8.76
N ALA A 151 8.67 -19.61 -9.63
CA ALA A 151 8.38 -20.90 -10.30
C ALA A 151 9.57 -21.52 -11.08
N GLY A 152 10.59 -20.73 -11.39
CA GLY A 152 11.83 -21.19 -12.03
C GLY A 152 12.88 -21.78 -11.08
N GLN A 153 12.70 -21.70 -9.77
CA GLN A 153 13.65 -22.16 -8.76
C GLN A 153 12.93 -22.82 -7.57
N PRO A 154 13.47 -23.93 -7.02
CA PRO A 154 12.89 -24.52 -5.84
C PRO A 154 13.08 -23.57 -4.65
N VAL A 155 11.98 -23.22 -4.00
CA VAL A 155 11.98 -22.42 -2.77
C VAL A 155 11.26 -23.19 -1.68
N THR A 156 11.87 -23.25 -0.50
CA THR A 156 11.22 -23.75 0.71
C THR A 156 11.12 -22.65 1.74
N TRP A 157 10.02 -22.63 2.47
CA TRP A 157 9.74 -21.64 3.50
C TRP A 157 9.80 -22.31 4.87
N LYS A 158 10.46 -21.66 5.82
CA LYS A 158 10.41 -22.03 7.23
C LYS A 158 9.93 -20.85 8.05
N GLN A 159 8.75 -20.97 8.64
CA GLN A 159 8.22 -19.93 9.52
C GLN A 159 9.06 -19.78 10.79
N GLY A 160 9.35 -18.54 11.15
CA GLY A 160 10.03 -18.13 12.36
C GLY A 160 9.05 -17.65 13.44
N ALA A 161 9.43 -16.56 14.12
CA ALA A 161 8.57 -15.97 15.14
C ALA A 161 7.33 -15.35 14.51
N THR A 162 6.18 -15.50 15.18
CA THR A 162 4.94 -14.82 14.79
C THR A 162 4.35 -14.08 15.96
N ARG A 163 3.76 -12.93 15.66
CA ARG A 163 2.93 -12.14 16.55
C ARG A 163 1.56 -12.03 15.92
N VAL A 164 0.55 -12.33 16.72
CA VAL A 164 -0.83 -12.23 16.30
C VAL A 164 -1.47 -11.08 17.05
N SER A 165 -2.16 -10.22 16.30
CA SER A 165 -2.96 -9.14 16.84
C SER A 165 -4.36 -9.21 16.25
N THR A 166 -5.34 -8.86 17.07
CA THR A 166 -6.73 -8.79 16.63
C THR A 166 -6.98 -7.40 16.08
N ALA A 167 -7.27 -7.31 14.78
CA ALA A 167 -7.62 -6.04 14.16
C ALA A 167 -9.07 -5.64 14.52
N ASP A 168 -9.94 -6.64 14.59
CA ASP A 168 -11.29 -6.61 15.15
C ASP A 168 -11.78 -8.08 15.37
N SER A 169 -12.96 -8.28 15.95
CA SER A 169 -13.66 -9.56 16.09
C SER A 169 -13.59 -10.46 14.84
N ARG A 170 -13.69 -9.88 13.63
CA ARG A 170 -13.66 -10.62 12.36
C ARG A 170 -12.25 -10.86 11.81
N PHE A 171 -11.31 -9.96 12.06
CA PHE A 171 -10.04 -9.92 11.33
C PHE A 171 -8.83 -10.16 12.25
N VAL A 172 -7.97 -11.08 11.82
CA VAL A 172 -6.73 -11.43 12.52
C VAL A 172 -5.54 -10.96 11.71
N HIS A 173 -4.74 -10.07 12.30
CA HIS A 173 -3.49 -9.61 11.71
C HIS A 173 -2.34 -10.43 12.26
N VAL A 174 -1.58 -11.06 11.37
CA VAL A 174 -0.42 -11.88 11.70
C VAL A 174 0.81 -11.22 11.11
N VAL A 175 1.75 -10.87 11.97
CA VAL A 175 3.09 -10.40 11.58
C VAL A 175 4.06 -11.49 11.95
N GLY A 176 4.97 -11.84 11.06
CA GLY A 176 5.95 -12.88 11.29
C GLY A 176 7.28 -12.62 10.65
N SER A 177 8.23 -13.47 10.99
CA SER A 177 9.47 -13.65 10.25
C SER A 177 9.62 -15.10 9.83
N GLY A 178 10.60 -15.37 8.99
CA GLY A 178 11.01 -16.73 8.64
C GLY A 178 12.17 -16.71 7.65
N LEU A 179 12.46 -17.88 7.10
CA LEU A 179 13.61 -18.09 6.22
C LEU A 179 13.13 -18.70 4.90
N ALA A 180 13.42 -18.03 3.79
CA ALA A 180 13.29 -18.58 2.45
C ALA A 180 14.62 -19.26 2.07
N ASP A 181 14.56 -20.53 1.69
CA ASP A 181 15.71 -21.31 1.25
C ASP A 181 15.55 -21.64 -0.25
N PHE A 182 16.46 -21.09 -1.06
CA PHE A 182 16.53 -21.22 -2.51
C PHE A 182 17.58 -22.26 -2.95
N GLY A 183 17.98 -23.15 -2.03
CA GLY A 183 18.95 -24.21 -2.30
C GLY A 183 20.35 -23.65 -2.55
N ALA A 184 20.84 -23.81 -3.77
CA ALA A 184 22.20 -23.41 -4.14
C ALA A 184 22.40 -21.88 -4.14
N GLU A 185 21.33 -21.10 -4.30
CA GLU A 185 21.40 -19.63 -4.24
C GLU A 185 21.44 -19.09 -2.81
N GLY A 186 21.24 -19.97 -1.82
CA GLY A 186 21.34 -19.66 -0.42
C GLY A 186 20.00 -19.38 0.25
N ARG A 187 20.08 -18.69 1.38
CA ARG A 187 18.96 -18.47 2.30
C ARG A 187 18.82 -16.99 2.58
N VAL A 188 17.58 -16.54 2.64
CA VAL A 188 17.24 -15.13 2.84
C VAL A 188 16.19 -15.05 3.94
N ASP A 189 16.43 -14.20 4.93
CA ASP A 189 15.42 -13.88 5.93
C ASP A 189 14.24 -13.18 5.26
N ALA A 190 13.04 -13.41 5.78
CA ALA A 190 11.87 -12.71 5.31
C ALA A 190 10.99 -12.24 6.45
N ARG A 191 10.33 -11.12 6.22
CA ARG A 191 9.22 -10.63 7.04
C ARG A 191 7.91 -10.95 6.35
N VAL A 192 6.89 -11.30 7.11
CA VAL A 192 5.54 -11.57 6.61
C VAL A 192 4.54 -10.68 7.32
N ASP A 193 3.58 -10.14 6.58
CA ASP A 193 2.43 -9.40 7.08
C ASP A 193 1.17 -9.95 6.41
N ALA A 194 0.21 -10.41 7.20
CA ALA A 194 -0.96 -11.11 6.68
C ALA A 194 -2.24 -10.75 7.44
N LEU A 195 -3.36 -10.71 6.70
CA LEU A 195 -4.70 -10.50 7.25
C LEU A 195 -5.59 -11.70 6.94
N TYR A 196 -6.21 -12.25 7.98
CA TYR A 196 -7.14 -13.36 7.89
C TYR A 196 -8.55 -12.94 8.28
N ASP A 197 -9.54 -13.37 7.51
CA ASP A 197 -10.95 -13.19 7.81
C ASP A 197 -11.54 -14.47 8.43
N ARG A 198 -11.89 -14.40 9.72
CA ARG A 198 -12.49 -15.53 10.45
C ARG A 198 -13.82 -15.98 9.89
N ARG A 199 -14.59 -15.05 9.29
CA ARG A 199 -15.95 -15.34 8.80
C ARG A 199 -15.90 -16.22 7.56
N THR A 200 -14.99 -15.91 6.64
CA THR A 200 -14.84 -16.64 5.37
C THR A 200 -13.79 -17.75 5.45
N GLY A 201 -12.95 -17.72 6.49
CA GLY A 201 -11.86 -18.67 6.66
C GLY A 201 -10.71 -18.45 5.66
N ARG A 202 -10.60 -17.26 5.08
CA ARG A 202 -9.65 -16.93 4.00
C ARG A 202 -8.60 -15.93 4.44
N TRP A 203 -7.40 -16.09 3.88
CA TRP A 203 -6.39 -15.03 3.87
C TRP A 203 -6.82 -13.95 2.86
N LEU A 204 -7.02 -12.74 3.35
CA LEU A 204 -7.38 -11.58 2.51
C LEU A 204 -6.15 -10.85 1.99
N ARG A 205 -5.02 -10.96 2.69
CA ARG A 205 -3.75 -10.36 2.30
C ARG A 205 -2.63 -11.20 2.87
N VAL A 206 -1.62 -11.47 2.07
CA VAL A 206 -0.34 -12.04 2.50
C VAL A 206 0.74 -11.30 1.72
N SER A 207 1.56 -10.56 2.43
CA SER A 207 2.71 -9.85 1.89
C SER A 207 3.96 -10.38 2.57
N TYR A 208 5.04 -10.53 1.83
CA TYR A 208 6.36 -10.78 2.39
C TYR A 208 7.41 -9.89 1.77
N GLU A 209 8.48 -9.67 2.51
CA GLU A 209 9.65 -8.93 2.08
C GLU A 209 10.87 -9.80 2.35
N LEU A 210 11.64 -10.09 1.31
CA LEU A 210 12.89 -10.85 1.40
C LEU A 210 14.05 -9.89 1.67
N GLY A 211 14.85 -10.18 2.68
CA GLY A 211 16.02 -9.38 3.02
C GLY A 211 16.14 -9.08 4.52
N PRO A 212 17.17 -8.30 4.91
CA PRO A 212 17.32 -7.86 6.30
C PRO A 212 16.10 -7.05 6.72
N SER A 213 15.48 -7.44 7.84
CA SER A 213 14.28 -6.78 8.35
C SER A 213 14.63 -5.38 8.86
N ASP A 214 14.18 -4.33 8.17
CA ASP A 214 14.25 -2.95 8.67
C ASP A 214 13.16 -2.70 9.72
N GLU A 215 13.39 -3.19 10.95
CA GLU A 215 12.46 -3.00 12.07
C GLU A 215 12.34 -1.51 12.50
N ALA A 216 13.25 -0.65 12.02
CA ALA A 216 13.39 0.74 12.41
C ALA A 216 12.32 1.69 11.82
N LEU A 217 11.62 1.31 10.73
CA LEU A 217 10.75 2.27 10.03
C LEU A 217 9.33 2.37 10.59
N VAL A 218 8.89 1.43 11.44
CA VAL A 218 7.54 1.45 12.04
C VAL A 218 7.59 1.57 13.58
N GLY A 219 8.77 1.37 14.19
CA GLY A 219 9.01 1.50 15.61
C GLY A 219 9.38 2.92 16.04
N GLY A 220 8.43 3.85 15.99
CA GLY A 220 8.54 5.07 16.79
C GLY A 220 8.55 4.69 18.28
N ALA A 221 9.75 4.56 18.85
CA ALA A 221 9.95 4.32 20.26
C ALA A 221 9.32 5.48 21.06
N VAL A 222 8.21 5.22 21.72
CA VAL A 222 7.82 6.00 22.90
C VAL A 222 8.73 5.56 24.05
N ALA A 223 9.92 6.14 24.10
CA ALA A 223 10.64 6.27 25.36
C ALA A 223 9.90 7.33 26.19
N SER A 224 9.03 6.90 27.09
CA SER A 224 8.57 7.75 28.17
C SER A 224 9.65 7.75 29.25
N LEU A 225 10.27 8.92 29.45
CA LEU A 225 10.92 9.29 30.71
C LEU A 225 9.90 9.32 31.85
#